data_AF-A0A956QAF7-F1
#
_entry.id   AF-A0A956QAF7-F1
#
_cell.length_a   1.000
_cell.length_b   1.000
_cell.length_c   1.000
_cell.angle_alpha   90.00
_cell.angle_beta   90.00
_cell.angle_gamma   90.00
#
_symmetry.space_group_name_H-M   'P 1'
#
loop_
_entity.id
_entity.type
_entity.pdbx_description
1 polymer ?
#
loop_
_entity_poly.entity_id
_entity_poly.type
_entity_poly.pdbx_seq_one_letter_code
_entity_poly.pdbx_strand_id
1 'polypeptide(L)'
;MLISSAKPNPPAKQPIRGVKDAVVDAMTGSTDLFNRAPAVEFAAGVGMAVSRGLHTFPNFVYPTVLNANAAERAQIYGVLDGLPLKDVNAVKTISMVEAIPSDKPGWVINGRAWDRVFTSNIELSREQLTTPEKLRGTLTHEVGHTVDYKSKWFGLFGDNSTHDPWGKGPHITDYATTNRKEDYAESYEEYHIRPDNLKDKNPAKYEYLDERNHQNFMERLIDRPEFRETGKYLGEHLASNETTRNVVQGAYYLSSVFQGVLGLGQLYHASETGDSRAHYQGMLNTAAGVMFASGMMAIPGMALQGANTALTRAIARGEISADDADGAVRLATDPGEKLLRKVGSEMGLMKPFRELQAKNPKRMLAAGIATGGAVGGLTGALAGPYAGVMAGYHLAGPAGGAAGMVVGGMAGYLLGTDLGGRAGGAVARMLGA
;
A
#
# COMPACT_ATOMS: atom_id res chain seq x y z
N MET A 1 -59.98 -18.31 40.11
CA MET A 1 -58.54 -18.54 40.32
C MET A 1 -57.80 -17.78 39.22
N LEU A 2 -57.29 -16.58 39.52
CA LEU A 2 -56.56 -15.72 38.57
C LEU A 2 -55.07 -16.07 38.66
N ILE A 3 -54.51 -16.62 37.59
CA ILE A 3 -53.06 -16.89 37.47
C ILE A 3 -52.41 -15.62 36.90
N SER A 4 -51.64 -14.93 37.72
CA SER A 4 -50.82 -13.78 37.35
C SER A 4 -49.58 -14.27 36.58
N SER A 5 -49.47 -13.89 35.30
CA SER A 5 -48.26 -14.11 34.51
C SER A 5 -47.28 -12.96 34.73
N ALA A 6 -46.28 -13.16 35.60
CA ALA A 6 -45.16 -12.23 35.72
C ALA A 6 -44.34 -12.25 34.42
N LYS A 7 -44.16 -11.07 33.79
CA LYS A 7 -43.24 -10.92 32.66
C LYS A 7 -41.79 -11.11 33.14
N PRO A 8 -40.95 -11.87 32.44
CA PRO A 8 -39.53 -12.00 32.78
C PRO A 8 -38.83 -10.65 32.61
N ASN A 9 -38.00 -10.28 33.60
CA ASN A 9 -37.14 -9.11 33.51
C ASN A 9 -36.22 -9.23 32.28
N PRO A 10 -36.02 -8.15 31.50
CA PRO A 10 -35.05 -8.16 30.43
C PRO A 10 -33.65 -8.44 30.99
N PRO A 11 -32.80 -9.17 30.26
CA PRO A 11 -31.44 -9.45 30.72
C PRO A 11 -30.70 -8.13 30.97
N ALA A 12 -29.97 -8.08 32.09
CA ALA A 12 -29.12 -6.95 32.43
C ALA A 12 -28.19 -6.67 31.23
N LYS A 13 -28.23 -5.44 30.72
CA LYS A 13 -27.31 -4.98 29.67
C LYS A 13 -25.90 -5.20 30.18
N GLN A 14 -25.13 -6.10 29.54
CA GLN A 14 -23.70 -6.19 29.79
C GLN A 14 -23.10 -4.80 29.56
N PRO A 15 -22.23 -4.31 30.45
CA PRO A 15 -21.60 -3.02 30.26
C PRO A 15 -20.88 -3.04 28.91
N ILE A 16 -21.16 -2.04 28.09
CA ILE A 16 -20.45 -1.81 26.83
C ILE A 16 -18.97 -1.65 27.21
N ARG A 17 -18.17 -2.68 26.91
CA ARG A 17 -16.73 -2.70 27.14
C ARG A 17 -16.15 -1.45 26.48
N GLY A 18 -15.39 -0.65 27.23
CA GLY A 18 -14.86 0.61 26.73
C GLY A 18 -13.92 0.36 25.55
N VAL A 19 -13.93 1.25 24.54
CA VAL A 19 -12.96 1.23 23.43
C VAL A 19 -11.52 1.17 23.95
N LYS A 20 -11.25 1.81 25.10
CA LYS A 20 -9.98 1.77 25.82
C LYS A 20 -9.55 0.33 26.17
N ASP A 21 -10.42 -0.45 26.79
CA ASP A 21 -10.09 -1.79 27.27
C ASP A 21 -9.87 -2.75 26.09
N ALA A 22 -10.64 -2.61 25.02
CA ALA A 22 -10.47 -3.39 23.80
C ALA A 22 -9.13 -3.10 23.09
N VAL A 23 -8.71 -1.83 23.07
CA VAL A 23 -7.42 -1.40 22.50
C VAL A 23 -6.25 -1.91 23.35
N VAL A 24 -6.35 -1.81 24.67
CA VAL A 24 -5.32 -2.31 25.61
C VAL A 24 -5.21 -3.83 25.56
N ASP A 25 -6.33 -4.57 25.51
CA ASP A 25 -6.35 -6.03 25.39
C ASP A 25 -5.71 -6.49 24.07
N ALA A 26 -6.01 -5.81 22.95
CA ALA A 26 -5.40 -6.10 21.65
C ALA A 26 -3.89 -5.79 21.64
N MET A 27 -3.47 -4.67 22.26
CA MET A 27 -2.05 -4.30 22.39
C MET A 27 -1.27 -5.32 23.24
N THR A 28 -1.83 -5.74 24.37
CA THR A 28 -1.19 -6.66 25.31
C THR A 28 -1.12 -8.07 24.73
N GLY A 29 -2.21 -8.57 24.13
CA GLY A 29 -2.26 -9.89 23.51
C GLY A 29 -1.31 -10.03 22.32
N SER A 30 -1.15 -8.97 21.52
CA SER A 30 -0.19 -8.97 20.40
C SER A 30 1.25 -8.98 20.90
N THR A 31 1.58 -8.15 21.89
CA THR A 31 2.92 -8.05 22.47
C THR A 31 3.34 -9.36 23.16
N ASP A 32 2.42 -10.00 23.89
CA ASP A 32 2.66 -11.29 24.55
C ASP A 32 2.90 -12.44 23.56
N LEU A 33 2.20 -12.44 22.42
CA LEU A 33 2.40 -13.44 21.37
C LEU A 33 3.82 -13.35 20.79
N PHE A 34 4.31 -12.14 20.53
CA PHE A 34 5.65 -11.92 19.97
C PHE A 34 6.78 -12.19 20.98
N ASN A 35 6.61 -11.77 22.24
CA ASN A 35 7.58 -12.00 23.30
C ASN A 35 7.82 -13.49 23.60
N ARG A 36 6.81 -14.35 23.38
CA ARG A 36 6.92 -15.79 23.65
C ARG A 36 7.61 -16.59 22.53
N ALA A 37 7.82 -16.00 21.35
CA ALA A 37 8.39 -16.70 20.20
C ALA A 37 9.24 -15.78 19.30
N PRO A 38 10.53 -15.55 19.64
CA PRO A 38 11.43 -14.66 18.88
C PRO A 38 11.57 -15.01 17.40
N ALA A 39 11.46 -16.29 17.04
CA ALA A 39 11.47 -16.74 15.65
C ALA A 39 10.19 -16.32 14.88
N VAL A 40 9.04 -16.27 15.57
CA VAL A 40 7.77 -15.79 15.00
C VAL A 40 7.80 -14.27 14.86
N GLU A 41 8.38 -13.55 15.84
CA GLU A 41 8.60 -12.10 15.73
C GLU A 41 9.52 -11.75 14.56
N PHE A 42 10.64 -12.47 14.39
CA PHE A 42 11.53 -12.28 13.26
C PHE A 42 10.85 -12.60 11.92
N ALA A 43 10.16 -13.74 11.82
CA ALA A 43 9.47 -14.15 10.60
C ALA A 43 8.31 -13.19 10.25
N ALA A 44 7.53 -12.74 11.25
CA ALA A 44 6.49 -11.75 11.06
C ALA A 44 7.06 -10.37 10.71
N GLY A 45 8.13 -9.94 11.38
CA GLY A 45 8.82 -8.68 11.11
C GLY A 45 9.39 -8.62 9.71
N VAL A 46 10.06 -9.69 9.26
CA VAL A 46 10.59 -9.82 7.90
C VAL A 46 9.45 -9.97 6.89
N GLY A 47 8.47 -10.84 7.12
CA GLY A 47 7.32 -11.01 6.23
C GLY A 47 6.52 -9.73 6.05
N MET A 48 6.33 -8.95 7.12
CA MET A 48 5.71 -7.63 7.05
C MET A 48 6.62 -6.59 6.35
N ALA A 49 7.93 -6.59 6.62
CA ALA A 49 8.88 -5.72 5.91
C ALA A 49 8.84 -5.96 4.40
N VAL A 50 8.72 -7.22 3.99
CA VAL A 50 8.61 -7.62 2.58
C VAL A 50 7.29 -7.19 2.02
N SER A 51 6.18 -7.51 2.67
CA SER A 51 4.85 -7.07 2.29
C SER A 51 4.80 -5.55 2.06
N ARG A 52 5.43 -4.78 2.95
CA ARG A 52 5.53 -3.31 2.84
C ARG A 52 6.52 -2.87 1.77
N GLY A 53 7.64 -3.57 1.63
CA GLY A 53 8.59 -3.40 0.53
C GLY A 53 7.91 -3.56 -0.84
N LEU A 54 7.09 -4.60 -0.99
CA LEU A 54 6.26 -4.83 -2.17
C LEU A 54 5.23 -3.72 -2.38
N HIS A 55 4.71 -3.13 -1.32
CA HIS A 55 3.81 -1.97 -1.39
C HIS A 55 4.55 -0.66 -1.75
N THR A 56 5.84 -0.53 -1.39
CA THR A 56 6.68 0.60 -1.82
C THR A 56 7.24 0.45 -3.22
N PHE A 57 7.39 -0.78 -3.69
CA PHE A 57 7.73 -1.05 -5.07
C PHE A 57 6.54 -0.62 -5.95
N PRO A 58 6.78 0.03 -7.10
CA PRO A 58 5.70 0.35 -8.03
C PRO A 58 4.87 -0.91 -8.32
N ASN A 59 3.57 -0.85 -8.06
CA ASN A 59 2.71 -2.01 -8.29
C ASN A 59 2.83 -2.42 -9.76
N PHE A 60 2.93 -3.72 -10.02
CA PHE A 60 2.96 -4.30 -11.37
C PHE A 60 2.06 -5.53 -11.47
N VAL A 61 1.30 -5.84 -10.41
CA VAL A 61 0.42 -6.99 -10.35
C VAL A 61 -0.83 -6.69 -11.15
N TYR A 62 -1.09 -7.50 -12.17
CA TYR A 62 -2.26 -7.36 -13.01
C TYR A 62 -3.55 -7.63 -12.22
N PRO A 63 -4.70 -7.12 -12.72
CA PRO A 63 -6.00 -7.45 -12.15
C PRO A 63 -6.23 -8.95 -12.17
N THR A 64 -6.83 -9.48 -11.11
CA THR A 64 -7.29 -10.87 -11.11
C THR A 64 -8.51 -10.98 -12.02
N VAL A 65 -8.40 -11.77 -13.08
CA VAL A 65 -9.50 -12.01 -14.03
C VAL A 65 -10.34 -13.20 -13.55
N LEU A 66 -11.58 -12.93 -13.15
CA LEU A 66 -12.53 -13.88 -12.59
C LEU A 66 -13.58 -14.27 -13.64
N ASN A 67 -14.07 -15.50 -13.55
CA ASN A 67 -15.17 -16.04 -14.37
C ASN A 67 -14.97 -15.97 -15.90
N ALA A 68 -13.76 -15.66 -16.37
CA ALA A 68 -13.39 -15.68 -17.78
C ALA A 68 -12.81 -17.04 -18.18
N ASN A 69 -13.20 -17.54 -19.35
CA ASN A 69 -12.52 -18.69 -19.97
C ASN A 69 -11.11 -18.29 -20.45
N ALA A 70 -10.32 -19.26 -20.92
CA ALA A 70 -8.93 -19.02 -21.32
C ALA A 70 -8.81 -18.00 -22.48
N ALA A 71 -9.73 -18.04 -23.46
CA ALA A 71 -9.71 -17.12 -24.59
C ALA A 71 -10.11 -15.70 -24.18
N GLU A 72 -11.19 -15.55 -23.39
CA GLU A 72 -11.61 -14.27 -22.81
C GLU A 72 -10.49 -13.65 -21.98
N ARG A 73 -9.84 -14.45 -21.13
CA ARG A 73 -8.73 -14.00 -20.30
C ARG A 73 -7.54 -13.53 -21.14
N ALA A 74 -7.16 -14.29 -22.17
CA ALA A 74 -6.09 -13.91 -23.07
C ALA A 74 -6.41 -12.59 -23.80
N GLN A 75 -7.66 -12.38 -24.22
CA GLN A 75 -8.09 -11.13 -24.83
C GLN A 75 -8.04 -9.96 -23.84
N ILE A 76 -8.55 -10.14 -22.61
CA ILE A 76 -8.48 -9.12 -21.55
C ILE A 76 -7.02 -8.72 -21.28
N TYR A 77 -6.13 -9.68 -21.07
CA TYR A 77 -4.72 -9.37 -20.87
C TYR A 77 -4.06 -8.76 -22.10
N GLY A 78 -4.45 -9.15 -23.30
CA GLY A 78 -3.98 -8.52 -24.54
C GLY A 78 -4.37 -7.04 -24.64
N VAL A 79 -5.57 -6.67 -24.18
CA VAL A 79 -5.98 -5.25 -24.09
C VAL A 79 -5.16 -4.51 -23.02
N LEU A 80 -5.03 -5.10 -21.82
CA LEU A 80 -4.28 -4.48 -20.72
C LEU A 80 -2.77 -4.32 -21.04
N ASP A 81 -2.20 -5.22 -21.84
CA ASP A 81 -0.81 -5.12 -22.30
C ASP A 81 -0.60 -3.88 -23.20
N GLY A 82 -1.65 -3.37 -23.84
CA GLY A 82 -1.62 -2.13 -24.62
C GLY A 82 -1.74 -0.85 -23.80
N LEU A 83 -1.95 -0.94 -22.48
CA LEU A 83 -2.11 0.22 -21.59
C LEU A 83 -0.87 0.43 -20.71
N PRO A 84 -0.63 1.67 -20.24
CA PRO A 84 0.41 1.94 -19.25
C PRO A 84 0.21 1.08 -18.01
N LEU A 85 1.27 0.42 -17.54
CA LEU A 85 1.15 -0.50 -16.42
C LEU A 85 0.60 0.20 -15.15
N LYS A 86 0.95 1.46 -14.91
CA LYS A 86 0.42 2.28 -13.80
C LYS A 86 -1.12 2.38 -13.79
N ASP A 87 -1.76 2.32 -14.96
CA ASP A 87 -3.20 2.41 -15.17
C ASP A 87 -3.85 1.03 -15.07
N VAL A 88 -3.21 0.00 -15.61
CA VAL A 88 -3.63 -1.41 -15.40
C VAL A 88 -3.73 -1.72 -13.90
N ASN A 89 -2.77 -1.24 -13.11
CA ASN A 89 -2.75 -1.39 -11.64
C ASN A 89 -3.82 -0.57 -10.90
N ALA A 90 -4.50 0.35 -11.58
CA ALA A 90 -5.67 1.04 -11.07
C ALA A 90 -6.87 0.12 -10.95
N VAL A 91 -6.85 -1.07 -11.56
CA VAL A 91 -7.87 -2.12 -11.44
C VAL A 91 -7.35 -3.26 -10.57
N LYS A 92 -8.18 -3.81 -9.68
CA LYS A 92 -7.80 -4.94 -8.81
C LYS A 92 -8.37 -6.27 -9.27
N THR A 93 -9.59 -6.25 -9.77
CA THR A 93 -10.30 -7.43 -10.31
C THR A 93 -11.07 -7.06 -11.56
N ILE A 94 -11.16 -8.01 -12.49
CA ILE A 94 -12.02 -7.93 -13.67
C ILE A 94 -12.87 -9.21 -13.67
N SER A 95 -14.18 -9.08 -13.64
CA SER A 95 -15.10 -10.21 -13.63
C SER A 95 -15.85 -10.28 -14.95
N MET A 96 -15.78 -11.44 -15.63
CA MET A 96 -16.66 -11.72 -16.76
C MET A 96 -18.00 -12.26 -16.25
N VAL A 97 -19.08 -11.55 -16.53
CA VAL A 97 -20.45 -11.96 -16.17
C VAL A 97 -21.25 -12.26 -17.43
N GLU A 98 -22.33 -13.02 -17.32
CA GLU A 98 -23.18 -13.34 -18.47
C GLU A 98 -23.79 -12.08 -19.07
N ALA A 99 -24.51 -11.31 -18.24
CA ALA A 99 -25.00 -9.98 -18.55
C ALA A 99 -24.91 -9.09 -17.31
N ILE A 100 -24.74 -7.79 -17.53
CA ILE A 100 -24.80 -6.78 -16.46
C ILE A 100 -26.24 -6.24 -16.39
N PRO A 101 -26.96 -6.41 -15.26
CA PRO A 101 -28.35 -5.97 -15.17
C PRO A 101 -28.45 -4.45 -15.24
N SER A 102 -29.46 -3.98 -15.98
CA SER A 102 -29.86 -2.57 -16.02
C SER A 102 -31.23 -2.40 -15.36
N ASP A 103 -31.34 -1.37 -14.53
CA ASP A 103 -32.59 -0.92 -13.91
C ASP A 103 -33.46 -0.11 -14.89
N LYS A 104 -32.90 0.27 -16.04
CA LYS A 104 -33.60 1.02 -17.10
C LYS A 104 -34.01 0.07 -18.23
N PRO A 105 -35.32 -0.11 -18.50
CA PRO A 105 -35.79 -0.93 -19.60
C PRO A 105 -35.16 -0.54 -20.94
N GLY A 106 -34.61 -1.51 -21.66
CA GLY A 106 -33.98 -1.32 -22.98
C GLY A 106 -32.53 -0.83 -22.95
N TRP A 107 -31.96 -0.53 -21.78
CA TRP A 107 -30.56 -0.15 -21.67
C TRP A 107 -29.68 -1.39 -21.57
N VAL A 108 -28.63 -1.44 -22.40
CA VAL A 108 -27.66 -2.51 -22.44
C VAL A 108 -26.34 -2.00 -21.87
N ILE A 109 -25.76 -2.76 -20.93
CA ILE A 109 -24.52 -2.38 -20.25
C ILE A 109 -23.43 -3.36 -20.67
N ASN A 110 -22.42 -2.83 -21.36
CA ASN A 110 -21.30 -3.61 -21.88
C ASN A 110 -20.23 -3.87 -20.80
N GLY A 111 -19.96 -2.85 -19.98
CA GLY A 111 -19.01 -2.86 -18.89
C GLY A 111 -19.49 -2.00 -17.72
N ARG A 112 -18.89 -2.20 -16.54
CA ARG A 112 -19.13 -1.36 -15.38
C ARG A 112 -17.92 -1.36 -14.44
N ALA A 113 -17.34 -0.19 -14.23
CA ALA A 113 -16.36 0.04 -13.17
C ALA A 113 -17.02 0.41 -11.85
N TRP A 114 -16.46 -0.09 -10.76
CA TRP A 114 -16.92 0.20 -9.40
C TRP A 114 -15.79 0.82 -8.58
N ASP A 115 -16.12 1.92 -7.88
CA ASP A 115 -15.27 2.55 -6.87
C ASP A 115 -15.66 1.99 -5.49
N ARG A 116 -15.11 0.83 -5.10
CA ARG A 116 -15.26 0.32 -3.73
C ARG A 116 -14.09 0.80 -2.89
N VAL A 117 -14.36 0.98 -1.60
CA VAL A 117 -13.31 1.35 -0.64
C VAL A 117 -12.21 0.27 -0.70
N PHE A 118 -10.98 0.69 -1.04
CA PHE A 118 -9.76 -0.11 -1.22
C PHE A 118 -9.66 -0.99 -2.47
N THR A 119 -10.75 -1.22 -3.22
CA THR A 119 -10.78 -2.19 -4.34
C THR A 119 -11.58 -1.65 -5.51
N SER A 120 -10.91 -1.31 -6.60
CA SER A 120 -11.56 -1.03 -7.88
C SER A 120 -11.78 -2.33 -8.64
N ASN A 121 -13.02 -2.58 -9.07
CA ASN A 121 -13.38 -3.76 -9.83
C ASN A 121 -14.13 -3.39 -11.10
N ILE A 122 -13.90 -4.16 -12.16
CA ILE A 122 -14.61 -4.02 -13.44
C ILE A 122 -15.45 -5.27 -13.66
N GLU A 123 -16.70 -5.08 -14.06
CA GLU A 123 -17.56 -6.13 -14.60
C GLU A 123 -17.65 -5.96 -16.12
N LEU A 124 -17.57 -7.06 -16.85
CA LEU A 124 -17.67 -7.09 -18.30
C LEU A 124 -18.76 -8.09 -18.71
N SER A 125 -19.60 -7.69 -19.67
CA SER A 125 -20.75 -8.47 -20.12
C SER A 125 -20.39 -9.38 -21.29
N ARG A 126 -20.40 -10.70 -21.06
CA ARG A 126 -20.10 -11.70 -22.08
C ARG A 126 -21.06 -11.65 -23.26
N GLU A 127 -22.36 -11.50 -23.01
CA GLU A 127 -23.37 -11.39 -24.06
C GLU A 127 -23.14 -10.20 -24.99
N GLN A 128 -22.55 -9.13 -24.47
CA GLN A 128 -22.40 -7.88 -25.21
C GLN A 128 -21.02 -7.74 -25.85
N LEU A 129 -19.99 -8.37 -25.30
CA LEU A 129 -18.60 -8.23 -25.75
C LEU A 129 -18.19 -9.40 -26.64
N THR A 130 -18.97 -9.63 -27.69
CA THR A 130 -18.79 -10.78 -28.61
C THR A 130 -17.66 -10.59 -29.62
N THR A 131 -17.12 -9.38 -29.77
CA THR A 131 -15.99 -9.09 -30.67
C THR A 131 -14.79 -8.54 -29.91
N PRO A 132 -13.56 -8.85 -30.33
CA PRO A 132 -12.35 -8.32 -29.71
C PRO A 132 -12.27 -6.79 -29.71
N GLU A 133 -12.78 -6.14 -30.76
CA GLU A 133 -12.80 -4.67 -30.86
C GLU A 133 -13.72 -4.04 -29.82
N LYS A 134 -14.94 -4.58 -29.65
CA LYS A 134 -15.88 -4.09 -28.65
C LYS A 134 -15.38 -4.33 -27.23
N LEU A 135 -14.77 -5.49 -26.97
CA LEU A 135 -14.08 -5.78 -25.71
C LEU A 135 -12.96 -4.78 -25.45
N ARG A 136 -12.12 -4.49 -26.46
CA ARG A 136 -11.01 -3.53 -26.34
C ARG A 136 -11.50 -2.13 -25.98
N GLY A 137 -12.49 -1.62 -26.71
CA GLY A 137 -13.11 -0.31 -26.43
C GLY A 137 -13.66 -0.24 -25.02
N THR A 138 -14.60 -1.16 -24.70
CA THR A 138 -15.26 -1.19 -23.39
C THR A 138 -14.26 -1.37 -22.24
N LEU A 139 -13.33 -2.31 -22.32
CA LEU A 139 -12.36 -2.50 -21.23
C LEU A 139 -11.44 -1.29 -21.06
N THR A 140 -11.03 -0.63 -22.14
CA THR A 140 -10.21 0.59 -22.05
C THR A 140 -11.00 1.72 -21.39
N HIS A 141 -12.27 1.89 -21.75
CA HIS A 141 -13.20 2.83 -21.11
C HIS A 141 -13.32 2.55 -19.61
N GLU A 142 -13.58 1.30 -19.21
CA GLU A 142 -13.73 0.95 -17.79
C GLU A 142 -12.42 1.13 -17.00
N VAL A 143 -11.26 0.88 -17.62
CA VAL A 143 -9.97 1.23 -17.01
C VAL A 143 -9.87 2.74 -16.79
N GLY A 144 -10.31 3.56 -17.75
CA GLY A 144 -10.39 5.02 -17.63
C GLY A 144 -11.17 5.45 -16.39
N HIS A 145 -12.33 4.85 -16.12
CA HIS A 145 -13.07 5.08 -14.87
C HIS A 145 -12.24 4.76 -13.62
N THR A 146 -11.53 3.63 -13.60
CA THR A 146 -10.71 3.28 -12.42
C THR A 146 -9.50 4.19 -12.23
N VAL A 147 -8.91 4.70 -13.32
CA VAL A 147 -7.84 5.71 -13.27
C VAL A 147 -8.39 7.01 -12.71
N ASP A 148 -9.61 7.40 -13.09
CA ASP A 148 -10.30 8.56 -12.54
C ASP A 148 -10.53 8.42 -11.02
N TYR A 149 -10.97 7.26 -10.54
CA TYR A 149 -11.21 7.02 -9.12
C TYR A 149 -9.93 7.00 -8.29
N LYS A 150 -8.83 6.50 -8.84
CA LYS A 150 -7.55 6.34 -8.13
C LYS A 150 -7.03 7.68 -7.59
N SER A 151 -7.36 8.82 -8.20
CA SER A 151 -6.96 10.13 -7.68
C SER A 151 -7.68 10.54 -6.38
N LYS A 152 -8.85 9.95 -6.05
CA LYS A 152 -9.49 10.12 -4.72
C LYS A 152 -8.66 9.55 -3.58
N TRP A 153 -7.99 8.43 -3.82
CA TRP A 153 -7.17 7.76 -2.79
C TRP A 153 -5.92 8.55 -2.42
N PHE A 154 -5.48 9.45 -3.30
CA PHE A 154 -4.41 10.41 -3.00
C PHE A 154 -4.93 11.71 -2.36
N GLY A 155 -6.23 11.77 -2.02
CA GLY A 155 -6.83 12.53 -0.91
C GLY A 155 -6.77 14.06 -0.93
N LEU A 156 -5.97 14.68 -1.78
CA LEU A 156 -5.77 16.12 -1.80
C LEU A 156 -6.36 16.81 -3.03
N PHE A 157 -6.73 16.07 -4.08
CA PHE A 157 -7.10 16.66 -5.38
C PHE A 157 -8.43 16.18 -5.99
N GLY A 158 -9.11 15.15 -5.46
CA GLY A 158 -10.39 14.66 -6.04
C GLY A 158 -10.20 13.79 -7.29
N ASP A 159 -11.30 13.35 -7.92
CA ASP A 159 -11.31 12.60 -9.21
C ASP A 159 -10.52 13.39 -10.29
N ASN A 160 -9.84 12.74 -11.24
CA ASN A 160 -9.17 13.46 -12.35
C ASN A 160 -10.19 14.31 -13.13
N SER A 161 -11.37 13.75 -13.32
CA SER A 161 -12.56 14.33 -13.94
C SER A 161 -13.14 15.53 -13.19
N THR A 162 -12.71 15.85 -11.96
CA THR A 162 -13.15 17.07 -11.27
C THR A 162 -12.42 18.33 -11.75
N HIS A 163 -11.33 18.18 -12.50
CA HIS A 163 -10.54 19.27 -13.03
C HIS A 163 -10.95 19.59 -14.46
N ASP A 164 -10.57 20.77 -14.95
CA ASP A 164 -10.64 21.02 -16.39
C ASP A 164 -9.72 20.04 -17.14
N PRO A 165 -10.11 19.58 -18.35
CA PRO A 165 -11.20 20.06 -19.21
C PRO A 165 -12.53 19.25 -19.15
N TRP A 166 -12.76 18.48 -18.09
CA TRP A 166 -13.77 17.41 -18.09
C TRP A 166 -15.21 17.89 -17.87
N GLY A 167 -16.17 17.23 -18.54
CA GLY A 167 -17.58 17.60 -18.52
C GLY A 167 -17.89 18.84 -19.37
N LYS A 168 -16.91 19.31 -20.16
CA LYS A 168 -17.05 20.43 -21.10
C LYS A 168 -16.83 19.92 -22.52
N GLY A 169 -17.56 20.50 -23.46
CA GLY A 169 -17.36 20.25 -24.88
C GLY A 169 -16.00 20.75 -25.39
N PRO A 170 -15.54 20.28 -26.56
CA PRO A 170 -16.17 19.26 -27.39
C PRO A 170 -16.10 17.84 -26.76
N HIS A 171 -17.18 17.08 -26.86
CA HIS A 171 -17.26 15.70 -26.39
C HIS A 171 -16.89 14.74 -27.53
N ILE A 172 -16.25 13.62 -27.20
CA ILE A 172 -15.77 12.68 -28.22
C ILE A 172 -16.91 11.82 -28.80
N THR A 173 -17.91 11.54 -27.96
CA THR A 173 -19.15 10.83 -28.29
C THR A 173 -20.35 11.51 -27.62
N ASP A 174 -21.57 11.13 -28.01
CA ASP A 174 -22.78 11.56 -27.30
C ASP A 174 -22.82 11.03 -25.87
N TYR A 175 -22.27 9.83 -25.63
CA TYR A 175 -22.24 9.22 -24.31
C TYR A 175 -21.39 10.04 -23.32
N ALA A 176 -20.28 10.61 -23.78
CA ALA A 176 -19.42 11.52 -23.02
C ALA A 176 -20.15 12.78 -22.49
N THR A 177 -21.31 13.14 -23.05
CA THR A 177 -22.13 14.27 -22.55
C THR A 177 -22.86 13.95 -21.23
N THR A 178 -22.96 12.66 -20.86
CA THR A 178 -23.75 12.20 -19.70
C THR A 178 -23.27 12.84 -18.40
N ASN A 179 -21.96 12.81 -18.15
CA ASN A 179 -21.32 13.48 -17.04
C ASN A 179 -19.79 13.53 -17.25
N ARG A 180 -19.08 14.27 -16.40
CA ARG A 180 -17.62 14.45 -16.49
C ARG A 180 -16.80 13.15 -16.39
N LYS A 181 -17.32 12.11 -15.72
CA LYS A 181 -16.63 10.81 -15.59
C LYS A 181 -16.73 10.02 -16.89
N GLU A 182 -17.92 9.98 -17.52
CA GLU A 182 -18.05 9.39 -18.85
C GLU A 182 -17.22 10.17 -19.88
N ASP A 183 -17.18 11.50 -19.77
CA ASP A 183 -16.33 12.32 -20.63
C ASP A 183 -14.84 11.97 -20.49
N TYR A 184 -14.37 11.72 -19.26
CA TYR A 184 -13.02 11.24 -18.99
C TYR A 184 -12.78 9.84 -19.58
N ALA A 185 -13.65 8.88 -19.27
CA ALA A 185 -13.50 7.49 -19.68
C ALA A 185 -13.56 7.30 -21.21
N GLU A 186 -14.49 7.98 -21.89
CA GLU A 186 -14.59 7.97 -23.35
C GLU A 186 -13.36 8.61 -24.00
N SER A 187 -12.85 9.71 -23.43
CA SER A 187 -11.63 10.33 -23.96
C SER A 187 -10.39 9.49 -23.68
N TYR A 188 -10.35 8.78 -22.54
CA TYR A 188 -9.28 7.84 -22.21
C TYR A 188 -9.28 6.64 -23.18
N GLU A 189 -10.45 6.07 -23.48
CA GLU A 189 -10.61 5.07 -24.55
C GLU A 189 -10.07 5.61 -25.87
N GLU A 190 -10.53 6.79 -26.29
CA GLU A 190 -10.13 7.38 -27.55
C GLU A 190 -8.62 7.64 -27.61
N TYR A 191 -8.01 8.13 -26.53
CA TYR A 191 -6.58 8.37 -26.45
C TYR A 191 -5.75 7.10 -26.70
N HIS A 192 -6.19 5.96 -26.17
CA HIS A 192 -5.43 4.70 -26.29
C HIS A 192 -5.77 3.87 -27.55
N ILE A 193 -6.88 4.17 -28.22
CA ILE A 193 -7.31 3.43 -29.43
C ILE A 193 -7.11 4.28 -30.70
N ARG A 194 -7.43 5.57 -30.64
CA ARG A 194 -7.43 6.52 -31.77
C ARG A 194 -6.93 7.92 -31.32
N PRO A 195 -5.67 8.03 -30.85
CA PRO A 195 -5.13 9.27 -30.27
C PRO A 195 -5.26 10.49 -31.19
N ASP A 196 -5.04 10.32 -32.49
CA ASP A 196 -5.13 11.40 -33.47
C ASP A 196 -6.54 12.00 -33.55
N ASN A 197 -7.59 11.16 -33.45
CA ASN A 197 -8.97 11.65 -33.47
C ASN A 197 -9.30 12.45 -32.20
N LEU A 198 -8.78 12.05 -31.03
CA LEU A 198 -8.93 12.85 -29.81
C LEU A 198 -8.18 14.17 -29.94
N LYS A 199 -6.95 14.14 -30.45
CA LYS A 199 -6.12 15.34 -30.65
C LYS A 199 -6.80 16.35 -31.57
N ASP A 200 -7.39 15.89 -32.66
CA ASP A 200 -8.07 16.74 -33.63
C ASP A 200 -9.39 17.30 -33.08
N LYS A 201 -10.19 16.48 -32.40
CA LYS A 201 -11.51 16.88 -31.89
C LYS A 201 -11.44 17.68 -30.60
N ASN A 202 -10.55 17.31 -29.69
CA ASN A 202 -10.37 17.96 -28.40
C ASN A 202 -8.88 17.94 -27.96
N PRO A 203 -8.06 18.88 -28.47
CA PRO A 203 -6.64 18.93 -28.16
C PRO A 203 -6.36 19.12 -26.66
N ALA A 204 -7.21 19.84 -25.94
CA ALA A 204 -7.03 20.05 -24.50
C ALA A 204 -7.18 18.74 -23.69
N LYS A 205 -8.14 17.88 -24.07
CA LYS A 205 -8.29 16.53 -23.45
C LYS A 205 -7.12 15.62 -23.83
N TYR A 206 -6.66 15.69 -25.08
CA TYR A 206 -5.47 14.97 -25.52
C TYR A 206 -4.24 15.37 -24.70
N GLU A 207 -3.93 16.67 -24.60
CA GLU A 207 -2.78 17.19 -23.85
C GLU A 207 -2.84 16.80 -22.38
N TYR A 208 -4.01 16.89 -21.74
CA TYR A 208 -4.20 16.47 -20.36
C TYR A 208 -3.83 14.99 -20.14
N LEU A 209 -4.26 14.11 -21.05
CA LEU A 209 -4.00 12.67 -20.98
C LEU A 209 -2.55 12.34 -21.34
N ASP A 210 -1.98 13.01 -22.35
CA ASP A 210 -0.59 12.87 -22.78
C ASP A 210 0.39 13.20 -21.65
N GLU A 211 0.20 14.35 -20.99
CA GLU A 211 1.01 14.76 -19.84
C GLU A 211 1.01 13.74 -18.70
N ARG A 212 -0.14 13.12 -18.43
CA ARG A 212 -0.31 12.14 -17.35
C ARG A 212 0.06 10.71 -17.74
N ASN A 213 0.15 10.43 -19.04
CA ASN A 213 0.60 9.16 -19.57
C ASN A 213 2.11 9.07 -19.75
N HIS A 214 2.82 10.19 -19.61
CA HIS A 214 4.27 10.18 -19.46
C HIS A 214 4.72 9.34 -18.26
N GLN A 215 5.40 8.24 -18.57
CA GLN A 215 5.96 7.36 -17.56
C GLN A 215 7.23 7.95 -16.97
N ASN A 216 7.32 7.99 -15.65
CA ASN A 216 8.56 8.32 -14.96
C ASN A 216 9.60 7.17 -15.08
N PHE A 217 10.83 7.41 -14.61
CA PHE A 217 11.91 6.42 -14.71
C PHE A 217 11.54 5.07 -14.09
N MET A 218 10.91 5.07 -12.91
CA MET A 218 10.54 3.84 -12.21
C MET A 218 9.42 3.09 -12.93
N GLU A 219 8.44 3.81 -13.47
CA GLU A 219 7.36 3.22 -14.27
C GLU A 219 7.92 2.56 -15.52
N ARG A 220 8.82 3.21 -16.26
CA ARG A 220 9.48 2.59 -17.42
C ARG A 220 10.31 1.37 -17.05
N LEU A 221 10.92 1.39 -15.86
CA LEU A 221 11.78 0.31 -15.38
C LEU A 221 10.97 -0.96 -15.06
N ILE A 222 9.74 -0.81 -14.54
CA ILE A 222 8.82 -1.94 -14.30
C ILE A 222 7.90 -2.24 -15.47
N ASP A 223 7.78 -1.35 -16.46
CA ASP A 223 7.03 -1.58 -17.69
C ASP A 223 7.86 -2.38 -18.70
N ARG A 224 8.26 -3.59 -18.29
CA ARG A 224 9.02 -4.54 -19.10
C ARG A 224 8.30 -5.89 -19.19
N PRO A 225 8.56 -6.71 -20.22
CA PRO A 225 7.92 -8.02 -20.38
C PRO A 225 8.05 -8.91 -19.13
N GLU A 226 9.23 -8.93 -18.50
CA GLU A 226 9.49 -9.76 -17.32
C GLU A 226 8.54 -9.42 -16.15
N PHE A 227 8.31 -8.12 -15.94
CA PHE A 227 7.39 -7.62 -14.91
C PHE A 227 5.93 -7.81 -15.31
N ARG A 228 5.56 -7.53 -16.56
CA ARG A 228 4.19 -7.72 -17.03
C ARG A 228 3.75 -9.18 -16.93
N GLU A 229 4.60 -10.11 -17.35
CA GLU A 229 4.28 -11.53 -17.26
C GLU A 229 4.27 -12.05 -15.82
N THR A 230 5.24 -11.64 -15.01
CA THR A 230 5.22 -11.94 -13.56
C THR A 230 3.97 -11.36 -12.90
N GLY A 231 3.57 -10.15 -13.29
CA GLY A 231 2.38 -9.45 -12.83
C GLY A 231 1.08 -10.17 -13.20
N LYS A 232 0.99 -10.68 -14.44
CA LYS A 232 -0.11 -11.55 -14.89
C LYS A 232 -0.18 -12.83 -14.07
N TYR A 233 0.95 -13.52 -13.90
CA TYR A 233 1.03 -14.73 -13.07
C TYR A 233 0.55 -14.47 -11.64
N LEU A 234 1.04 -13.40 -11.00
CA LEU A 234 0.59 -12.98 -9.68
C LEU A 234 -0.91 -12.68 -9.66
N GLY A 235 -1.42 -11.92 -10.64
CA GLY A 235 -2.86 -11.62 -10.76
C GLY A 235 -3.73 -12.88 -10.82
N GLU A 236 -3.30 -13.90 -11.57
CA GLU A 236 -4.01 -15.17 -11.71
C GLU A 236 -3.97 -16.06 -10.46
N HIS A 237 -2.89 -16.00 -9.68
CA HIS A 237 -2.67 -16.90 -8.55
C HIS A 237 -2.93 -16.26 -7.18
N LEU A 238 -3.11 -14.94 -7.11
CA LEU A 238 -3.32 -14.23 -5.84
C LEU A 238 -4.71 -14.46 -5.23
N ALA A 239 -5.72 -14.76 -6.04
CA ALA A 239 -7.06 -14.98 -5.54
C ALA A 239 -7.91 -15.81 -6.50
N SER A 240 -8.71 -16.72 -5.95
CA SER A 240 -9.70 -17.49 -6.71
C SER A 240 -11.04 -16.77 -6.86
N ASN A 241 -11.29 -15.70 -6.09
CA ASN A 241 -12.50 -14.88 -6.13
C ASN A 241 -12.23 -13.46 -5.61
N GLU A 242 -13.20 -12.57 -5.78
CA GLU A 242 -13.10 -11.16 -5.37
C GLU A 242 -12.87 -11.01 -3.86
N THR A 243 -13.57 -11.78 -3.03
CA THR A 243 -13.44 -11.73 -1.57
C THR A 243 -12.02 -12.07 -1.13
N THR A 244 -11.41 -13.13 -1.67
CA THR A 244 -10.03 -13.50 -1.37
C THR A 244 -9.05 -12.40 -1.81
N ARG A 245 -9.29 -11.78 -2.98
CA ARG A 245 -8.47 -10.66 -3.46
C ARG A 245 -8.55 -9.48 -2.51
N ASN A 246 -9.75 -9.14 -2.06
CA ASN A 246 -10.01 -8.04 -1.13
C ASN A 246 -9.43 -8.34 0.25
N VAL A 247 -9.46 -9.60 0.70
CA VAL A 247 -8.81 -10.05 1.94
C VAL A 247 -7.30 -9.94 1.85
N VAL A 248 -6.67 -10.33 0.74
CA VAL A 248 -5.22 -10.17 0.56
C VAL A 248 -4.83 -8.69 0.61
N GLN A 249 -5.61 -7.81 -0.03
CA GLN A 249 -5.39 -6.37 0.03
C GLN A 249 -5.67 -5.79 1.42
N GLY A 250 -6.72 -6.27 2.08
CA GLY A 250 -7.06 -5.93 3.46
C GLY A 250 -5.98 -6.38 4.44
N ALA A 251 -5.37 -7.55 4.23
CA ALA A 251 -4.26 -8.05 5.04
C ALA A 251 -3.04 -7.14 4.93
N TYR A 252 -2.76 -6.59 3.74
CA TYR A 252 -1.71 -5.58 3.58
C TYR A 252 -2.00 -4.31 4.38
N TYR A 253 -3.21 -3.76 4.27
CA TYR A 253 -3.62 -2.59 5.03
C TYR A 253 -3.61 -2.85 6.55
N LEU A 254 -4.13 -4.01 6.96
CA LEU A 254 -4.13 -4.45 8.36
C LEU A 254 -2.71 -4.60 8.90
N SER A 255 -1.75 -5.08 8.10
CA SER A 255 -0.34 -5.19 8.54
C SER A 255 0.25 -3.83 8.96
N SER A 256 -0.17 -2.75 8.31
CA SER A 256 0.20 -1.37 8.64
C SER A 256 -0.41 -0.92 9.96
N VAL A 257 -1.70 -1.23 10.17
CA VAL A 257 -2.41 -0.95 11.43
C VAL A 257 -1.79 -1.74 12.58
N PHE A 258 -1.52 -3.03 12.38
CA PHE A 258 -0.85 -3.89 13.36
C PHE A 258 0.51 -3.32 13.75
N GLN A 259 1.32 -2.81 12.81
CA GLN A 259 2.59 -2.18 13.14
C GLN A 259 2.41 -0.93 14.02
N GLY A 260 1.40 -0.11 13.73
CA GLY A 260 1.05 1.04 14.55
C GLY A 260 0.67 0.63 15.97
N VAL A 261 -0.18 -0.39 16.11
CA VAL A 261 -0.59 -0.95 17.41
C VAL A 261 0.57 -1.56 18.18
N LEU A 262 1.44 -2.32 17.51
CA LEU A 262 2.66 -2.87 18.10
C LEU A 262 3.60 -1.75 18.57
N GLY A 263 3.76 -0.71 17.77
CA GLY A 263 4.55 0.47 18.15
C GLY A 263 3.98 1.17 19.40
N LEU A 264 2.66 1.34 19.46
CA LEU A 264 1.99 1.90 20.65
C LEU A 264 2.13 1.01 21.88
N GLY A 265 2.07 -0.32 21.73
CA GLY A 265 2.33 -1.27 22.81
C GLY A 265 3.78 -1.19 23.34
N GLN A 266 4.75 -1.02 22.44
CA GLN A 266 6.15 -0.79 22.80
C GLN A 266 6.34 0.55 23.54
N LEU A 267 5.65 1.62 23.10
CA LEU A 267 5.64 2.90 23.80
C LEU A 267 5.00 2.80 25.19
N TYR A 268 3.90 2.05 25.32
CA TYR A 268 3.28 1.79 26.61
C TYR A 268 4.26 1.10 27.57
N HIS A 269 4.89 0.01 27.11
CA HIS A 269 5.88 -0.73 27.90
C HIS A 269 7.06 0.14 28.30
N ALA A 270 7.57 0.98 27.40
CA ALA A 270 8.64 1.92 27.68
C ALA A 270 8.23 2.98 28.72
N SER A 271 6.96 3.40 28.72
CA SER A 271 6.46 4.37 29.70
C SER A 271 6.37 3.78 31.11
N GLU A 272 6.15 2.47 31.22
CA GLU A 272 6.09 1.75 32.49
C GLU A 272 7.46 1.36 33.02
N THR A 273 8.38 0.96 32.15
CA THR A 273 9.68 0.37 32.53
C THR A 273 10.86 1.32 32.40
N GLY A 274 10.72 2.40 31.62
CA GLY A 274 11.84 3.24 31.22
C GLY A 274 12.80 2.58 30.22
N ASP A 275 12.40 1.48 29.55
CA ASP A 275 13.23 0.81 28.54
C ASP A 275 13.38 1.66 27.26
N SER A 276 14.57 2.21 27.09
CA SER A 276 14.96 2.99 25.91
C SER A 276 14.80 2.22 24.60
N ARG A 277 15.02 0.90 24.61
CA ARG A 277 14.85 0.06 23.42
C ARG A 277 13.39 0.00 23.01
N ALA A 278 12.50 -0.31 23.95
CA ALA A 278 11.07 -0.30 23.70
C ALA A 278 10.60 1.10 23.23
N HIS A 279 11.19 2.18 23.74
CA HIS A 279 10.80 3.53 23.34
C HIS A 279 11.11 3.83 21.87
N TYR A 280 12.38 3.71 21.45
CA TYR A 280 12.76 4.09 20.08
C TYR A 280 12.11 3.17 19.04
N GLN A 281 12.01 1.86 19.35
CA GLN A 281 11.33 0.90 18.48
C GLN A 281 9.84 1.25 18.38
N GLY A 282 9.21 1.59 19.51
CA GLY A 282 7.82 2.01 19.57
C GLY A 282 7.54 3.27 18.76
N MET A 283 8.40 4.29 18.85
CA MET A 283 8.28 5.51 18.05
C MET A 283 8.40 5.23 16.55
N LEU A 284 9.45 4.51 16.13
CA LEU A 284 9.69 4.23 14.72
C LEU A 284 8.61 3.31 14.12
N ASN A 285 8.14 2.31 14.87
CA ASN A 285 7.07 1.42 14.43
C ASN A 285 5.71 2.11 14.39
N THR A 286 5.39 2.98 15.36
CA THR A 286 4.16 3.79 15.35
C THR A 286 4.17 4.72 14.14
N ALA A 287 5.26 5.46 13.95
CA ALA A 287 5.41 6.37 12.83
C ALA A 287 5.33 5.62 11.49
N ALA A 288 6.04 4.50 11.34
CA ALA A 288 5.96 3.67 10.14
C ALA A 288 4.54 3.15 9.90
N GLY A 289 3.86 2.63 10.93
CA GLY A 289 2.48 2.16 10.84
C GLY A 289 1.51 3.24 10.38
N VAL A 290 1.62 4.45 10.91
CA VAL A 290 0.84 5.62 10.47
C VAL A 290 1.15 5.97 9.02
N MET A 291 2.42 5.97 8.63
CA MET A 291 2.86 6.29 7.27
C MET A 291 2.37 5.26 6.24
N PHE A 292 2.32 3.97 6.60
CA PHE A 292 1.77 2.94 5.74
C PHE A 292 0.23 2.97 5.71
N ALA A 293 -0.42 3.21 6.84
CA ALA A 293 -1.88 3.30 6.92
C ALA A 293 -2.44 4.50 6.14
N SER A 294 -1.68 5.59 6.03
CA SER A 294 -2.09 6.77 5.26
C SER A 294 -2.03 6.58 3.74
N GLY A 295 -1.44 5.48 3.24
CA GLY A 295 -1.30 5.18 1.82
C GLY A 295 -0.34 6.09 1.03
N MET A 296 -0.06 7.30 1.51
CA MET A 296 0.75 8.31 0.85
C MET A 296 2.24 8.26 1.20
N MET A 297 2.61 7.52 2.24
CA MET A 297 3.93 7.64 2.87
C MET A 297 4.65 6.29 2.99
N ALA A 298 4.40 5.36 2.07
CA ALA A 298 5.05 4.04 2.11
C ALA A 298 6.60 4.16 2.04
N ILE A 299 7.13 5.08 1.23
CA ILE A 299 8.58 5.37 1.15
C ILE A 299 9.14 5.85 2.52
N PRO A 300 8.60 6.91 3.14
CA PRO A 300 8.95 7.29 4.52
C PRO A 300 8.78 6.15 5.54
N GLY A 301 7.72 5.34 5.44
CA GLY A 301 7.50 4.19 6.31
C GLY A 301 8.63 3.16 6.22
N MET A 302 9.09 2.85 5.01
CA MET A 302 10.22 1.95 4.79
C MET A 302 11.54 2.54 5.30
N ALA A 303 11.74 3.85 5.12
CA ALA A 303 12.90 4.55 5.67
C ALA A 303 12.96 4.43 7.20
N LEU A 304 11.83 4.65 7.89
CA LEU A 304 11.74 4.48 9.35
C LEU A 304 12.01 3.04 9.79
N GLN A 305 11.51 2.06 9.04
CA GLN A 305 11.77 0.66 9.33
C GLN A 305 13.26 0.31 9.12
N GLY A 306 13.87 0.84 8.07
CA GLY A 306 15.31 0.71 7.80
C GLY A 306 16.14 1.30 8.93
N ALA A 307 15.80 2.50 9.41
CA ALA A 307 16.43 3.10 10.59
C ALA A 307 16.32 2.18 11.82
N ASN A 308 15.12 1.65 12.11
CA ASN A 308 14.88 0.78 13.25
C ASN A 308 15.76 -0.49 13.20
N THR A 309 15.79 -1.14 12.03
CA THR A 309 16.58 -2.37 11.81
C THR A 309 18.08 -2.09 11.93
N ALA A 310 18.57 -0.98 11.39
CA ALA A 310 19.98 -0.59 11.49
C ALA A 310 20.41 -0.30 12.94
N LEU A 311 19.59 0.46 13.69
CA LEU A 311 19.83 0.74 15.10
C LEU A 311 19.85 -0.54 15.93
N THR A 312 18.86 -1.42 15.74
CA THR A 312 18.78 -2.71 16.45
C THR A 312 20.03 -3.56 16.21
N ARG A 313 20.53 -3.62 14.96
CA ARG A 313 21.74 -4.36 14.63
C ARG A 313 23.01 -3.71 15.19
N ALA A 314 23.10 -2.38 15.18
CA ALA A 314 24.22 -1.68 15.77
C ALA A 314 24.31 -1.91 17.29
N ILE A 315 23.17 -1.95 17.99
CA ILE A 315 23.09 -2.34 19.41
C ILE A 315 23.55 -3.79 19.59
N ALA A 316 23.07 -4.72 18.77
CA ALA A 316 23.47 -6.13 18.85
C ALA A 316 24.98 -6.34 18.59
N ARG A 317 25.61 -5.47 17.80
CA ARG A 317 27.07 -5.44 17.57
C ARG A 317 27.86 -4.69 18.65
N GLY A 318 27.19 -4.07 19.62
CA GLY A 318 27.83 -3.26 20.66
C GLY A 318 28.40 -1.93 20.16
N GLU A 319 27.99 -1.44 18.99
CA GLU A 319 28.47 -0.18 18.41
C GLU A 319 27.86 1.04 19.12
N ILE A 320 26.61 0.92 19.57
CA ILE A 320 25.84 1.93 20.31
C ILE A 320 25.02 1.26 21.41
N SER A 321 24.62 2.00 22.43
CA SER A 321 23.65 1.54 23.43
C SER A 321 22.20 1.82 22.99
N ALA A 322 21.22 1.22 23.69
CA ALA A 322 19.81 1.54 23.49
C ALA A 322 19.50 3.02 23.82
N ASP A 323 20.18 3.60 24.81
CA ASP A 323 20.05 5.01 25.18
C ASP A 323 20.58 5.96 24.09
N ASP A 324 21.65 5.56 23.40
CA ASP A 324 22.19 6.32 22.26
C ASP A 324 21.19 6.34 21.10
N ALA A 325 20.60 5.17 20.79
CA ALA A 325 19.57 5.02 19.76
C ALA A 325 18.31 5.81 20.08
N ASP A 326 17.81 5.71 21.32
CA ASP A 326 16.64 6.48 21.76
C ASP A 326 16.89 7.98 21.71
N GLY A 327 18.06 8.42 22.18
CA GLY A 327 18.48 9.81 22.07
C GLY A 327 18.50 10.32 20.63
N ALA A 328 18.94 9.52 19.67
CA ALA A 328 18.94 9.88 18.26
C ALA A 328 17.52 9.99 17.67
N VAL A 329 16.63 9.05 17.98
CA VAL A 329 15.24 9.07 17.48
C VAL A 329 14.50 10.28 18.02
N ARG A 330 14.63 10.55 19.32
CA ARG A 330 13.98 11.69 19.98
C ARG A 330 14.41 13.05 19.42
N LEU A 331 15.66 13.19 18.96
CA LEU A 331 16.10 14.43 18.27
C LEU A 331 15.24 14.74 17.04
N ALA A 332 14.76 13.70 16.35
CA ALA A 332 13.91 13.84 15.17
C ALA A 332 12.40 13.82 15.49
N THR A 333 11.99 13.19 16.59
CA THR A 333 10.57 12.94 16.89
C THR A 333 9.98 13.79 18.02
N ASP A 334 10.75 14.65 18.70
CA ASP A 334 10.31 15.39 19.89
C ASP A 334 8.95 16.12 19.74
N PRO A 335 8.62 16.80 18.61
CA PRO A 335 7.30 17.40 18.43
C PRO A 335 6.16 16.36 18.38
N GLY A 336 6.37 15.25 17.66
CA GLY A 336 5.39 14.17 17.54
C GLY A 336 5.23 13.39 18.84
N GLU A 337 6.32 13.19 19.57
CA GLU A 337 6.32 12.55 20.88
C GLU A 337 5.54 13.38 21.90
N LYS A 338 5.71 14.71 21.93
CA LYS A 338 4.92 15.61 22.79
C LYS A 338 3.42 15.51 22.52
N LEU A 339 3.04 15.41 21.25
CA LEU A 339 1.64 15.22 20.86
C LEU A 339 1.11 13.84 21.33
N LEU A 340 1.85 12.76 21.06
CA LEU A 340 1.49 11.40 21.49
C LEU A 340 1.41 11.29 23.02
N ARG A 341 2.35 11.92 23.74
CA ARG A 341 2.34 12.00 25.21
C ARG A 341 1.10 12.73 25.71
N LYS A 342 0.76 13.88 25.11
CA LYS A 342 -0.42 14.65 25.51
C LYS A 342 -1.67 13.81 25.36
N VAL A 343 -1.91 13.25 24.16
CA VAL A 343 -3.08 12.39 23.89
C VAL A 343 -3.08 11.14 24.79
N GLY A 344 -1.94 10.46 24.91
CA GLY A 344 -1.79 9.27 25.75
C GLY A 344 -2.03 9.55 27.23
N SER A 345 -1.56 10.69 27.75
CA SER A 345 -1.77 11.11 29.14
C SER A 345 -3.23 11.51 29.41
N GLU A 346 -3.87 12.25 28.49
CA GLU A 346 -5.30 12.63 28.57
C GLU A 346 -6.21 11.40 28.55
N MET A 347 -5.83 10.35 27.83
CA MET A 347 -6.53 9.06 27.81
C MET A 347 -6.18 8.14 28.99
N GLY A 348 -5.23 8.53 29.85
CA GLY A 348 -4.70 7.71 30.95
C GLY A 348 -4.09 6.41 30.45
N LEU A 349 -3.38 6.48 29.32
CA LEU A 349 -2.73 5.35 28.64
C LEU A 349 -1.21 5.35 28.81
N MET A 350 -0.54 6.48 29.05
CA MET A 350 0.93 6.51 29.15
C MET A 350 1.42 7.43 30.27
N LYS A 351 2.49 6.99 30.96
CA LYS A 351 3.24 7.83 31.90
C LYS A 351 4.21 8.76 31.16
N PRO A 352 4.63 9.88 31.77
CA PRO A 352 5.67 10.72 31.19
C PRO A 352 6.97 9.91 31.02
N PHE A 353 7.52 9.87 29.81
CA PHE A 353 8.81 9.22 29.58
C PHE A 353 9.95 10.00 30.23
N ARG A 354 11.00 9.28 30.62
CA ARG A 354 12.23 9.84 31.20
C ARG A 354 12.80 10.95 30.30
N GLU A 355 13.25 12.03 30.92
CA GLU A 355 13.98 13.08 30.20
C GLU A 355 15.32 12.57 29.69
N LEU A 356 15.69 13.01 28.48
CA LEU A 356 17.01 12.72 27.94
C LEU A 356 18.08 13.45 28.78
N GLN A 357 19.05 12.69 29.30
CA GLN A 357 20.24 13.29 29.89
C GLN A 357 21.10 14.00 28.83
N ALA A 358 22.07 14.81 29.27
CA ALA A 358 22.85 15.74 28.46
C ALA A 358 23.51 15.15 27.19
N LYS A 359 23.93 16.04 26.27
CA LYS A 359 24.54 15.73 24.96
C LYS A 359 25.60 14.63 25.06
N ASN A 360 25.36 13.52 24.35
CA ASN A 360 26.30 12.40 24.21
C ASN A 360 26.71 12.29 22.72
N PRO A 361 28.02 12.34 22.38
CA PRO A 361 28.50 12.26 21.01
C PRO A 361 28.06 10.97 20.28
N LYS A 362 27.88 9.86 21.01
CA LYS A 362 27.34 8.61 20.46
C LYS A 362 25.90 8.73 19.93
N ARG A 363 25.15 9.77 20.28
CA ARG A 363 23.85 10.08 19.65
C ARG A 363 24.01 10.51 18.20
N MET A 364 25.08 11.23 17.87
CA MET A 364 25.38 11.59 16.48
C MET A 364 25.77 10.35 15.67
N LEU A 365 26.49 9.41 16.29
CA LEU A 365 26.77 8.10 15.69
C LEU A 365 25.48 7.32 15.44
N ALA A 366 24.60 7.21 16.44
CA ALA A 366 23.31 6.56 16.30
C ALA A 366 22.41 7.22 15.25
N ALA A 367 22.40 8.56 15.16
CA ALA A 367 21.69 9.29 14.11
C ALA A 367 22.25 8.96 12.72
N GLY A 368 23.58 8.95 12.55
CA GLY A 368 24.22 8.53 11.30
C GLY A 368 23.85 7.11 10.90
N ILE A 369 23.86 6.17 11.84
CA ILE A 369 23.43 4.77 11.61
C ILE A 369 21.96 4.71 11.20
N ALA A 370 21.07 5.45 11.88
CA ALA A 370 19.65 5.50 11.57
C ALA A 370 19.40 6.06 10.15
N THR A 371 20.02 7.20 9.81
CA THR A 371 19.91 7.82 8.48
C THR A 371 20.47 6.91 7.39
N GLY A 372 21.66 6.33 7.61
CA GLY A 372 22.24 5.38 6.67
C GLY A 372 21.37 4.14 6.49
N GLY A 373 20.84 3.60 7.59
CA GLY A 373 19.91 2.46 7.57
C GLY A 373 18.61 2.76 6.84
N ALA A 374 18.06 3.97 7.01
CA ALA A 374 16.88 4.43 6.30
C ALA A 374 17.09 4.49 4.78
N VAL A 375 18.17 5.15 4.34
CA VAL A 375 18.52 5.27 2.91
C VAL A 375 18.84 3.91 2.32
N GLY A 376 19.64 3.10 3.02
CA GLY A 376 20.02 1.77 2.58
C GLY A 376 18.84 0.81 2.51
N GLY A 377 17.95 0.84 3.51
CA GLY A 377 16.74 0.04 3.54
C GLY A 377 15.77 0.39 2.40
N LEU A 378 15.56 1.69 2.15
CA LEU A 378 14.75 2.15 1.01
C LEU A 378 15.36 1.71 -0.33
N THR A 379 16.65 1.97 -0.54
CA THR A 379 17.36 1.60 -1.77
C THR A 379 17.29 0.09 -1.99
N GLY A 380 17.55 -0.69 -0.93
CA GLY A 380 17.46 -2.14 -0.95
C GLY A 380 16.05 -2.67 -1.23
N ALA A 381 15.02 -2.03 -0.67
CA ALA A 381 13.62 -2.37 -0.91
C ALA A 381 13.14 -2.06 -2.33
N LEU A 382 13.82 -1.16 -3.06
CA LEU A 382 13.52 -0.88 -4.47
C LEU A 382 14.35 -1.74 -5.42
N ALA A 383 15.67 -1.79 -5.21
CA ALA A 383 16.58 -2.53 -6.07
C ALA A 383 16.45 -4.05 -5.89
N GLY A 384 16.17 -4.51 -4.67
CA GLY A 384 16.05 -5.93 -4.32
C GLY A 384 14.94 -6.64 -5.08
N PRO A 385 13.66 -6.23 -4.96
CA PRO A 385 12.57 -6.83 -5.72
C PRO A 385 12.80 -6.74 -7.22
N TYR A 386 13.37 -5.63 -7.71
CA TYR A 386 13.67 -5.46 -9.13
C TYR A 386 14.63 -6.54 -9.65
N ALA A 387 15.82 -6.63 -9.04
CA ALA A 387 16.82 -7.62 -9.40
C ALA A 387 16.30 -9.04 -9.19
N GLY A 388 15.50 -9.24 -8.14
CA GLY A 388 14.83 -10.50 -7.83
C GLY A 388 13.87 -10.95 -8.92
N VAL A 389 12.96 -10.08 -9.37
CA VAL A 389 12.04 -10.38 -10.50
C VAL A 389 12.84 -10.71 -11.74
N MET A 390 13.82 -9.89 -12.11
CA MET A 390 14.64 -10.11 -13.31
C MET A 390 15.37 -11.46 -13.26
N ALA A 391 16.11 -11.73 -12.19
CA ALA A 391 16.85 -12.98 -12.04
C ALA A 391 15.92 -14.20 -11.97
N GLY A 392 14.88 -14.12 -11.16
CA GLY A 392 13.91 -15.20 -10.99
C GLY A 392 13.16 -15.50 -12.29
N TYR A 393 12.77 -14.46 -13.03
CA TYR A 393 12.07 -14.59 -14.30
C TYR A 393 12.94 -15.29 -15.35
N HIS A 394 14.21 -14.90 -15.49
CA HIS A 394 15.11 -15.58 -16.43
C HIS A 394 15.47 -17.02 -16.02
N LEU A 395 15.31 -17.38 -14.74
CA LEU A 395 15.56 -18.75 -14.26
C LEU A 395 14.35 -19.68 -14.42
N ALA A 396 13.13 -19.20 -14.16
CA ALA A 396 11.93 -20.04 -14.09
C ALA A 396 10.64 -19.35 -14.58
N GLY A 397 10.77 -18.35 -15.44
CA GLY A 397 9.64 -17.61 -16.01
C GLY A 397 8.84 -16.83 -14.96
N PRO A 398 7.54 -16.56 -15.20
CA PRO A 398 6.71 -15.72 -14.33
C PRO A 398 6.65 -16.17 -12.86
N ALA A 399 6.59 -17.48 -12.62
CA ALA A 399 6.61 -18.04 -11.26
C ALA A 399 7.95 -17.77 -10.56
N GLY A 400 9.06 -17.93 -11.28
CA GLY A 400 10.39 -17.55 -10.83
C GLY A 400 10.50 -16.07 -10.53
N GLY A 401 9.94 -15.20 -11.38
CA GLY A 401 9.89 -13.76 -11.16
C GLY A 401 9.13 -13.40 -9.87
N ALA A 402 8.00 -14.06 -9.60
CA ALA A 402 7.21 -13.84 -8.39
C ALA A 402 7.96 -14.26 -7.12
N ALA A 403 8.60 -15.43 -7.13
CA ALA A 403 9.44 -15.89 -6.02
C ALA A 403 10.67 -14.98 -5.83
N GLY A 404 11.30 -14.61 -6.94
CA GLY A 404 12.44 -13.70 -6.99
C GLY A 404 12.12 -12.32 -6.43
N MET A 405 10.93 -11.78 -6.70
CA MET A 405 10.44 -10.53 -6.12
C MET A 405 10.46 -10.57 -4.58
N VAL A 406 9.92 -11.64 -3.99
CA VAL A 406 9.83 -11.82 -2.54
C VAL A 406 11.22 -11.98 -1.93
N VAL A 407 12.03 -12.90 -2.47
CA VAL A 407 13.39 -13.18 -1.98
C VAL A 407 14.31 -11.98 -2.18
N GLY A 408 14.25 -11.34 -3.34
CA GLY A 408 14.99 -10.13 -3.67
C GLY A 408 14.59 -8.95 -2.79
N GLY A 409 13.30 -8.78 -2.51
CA GLY A 409 12.80 -7.79 -1.54
C GLY A 409 13.34 -8.01 -0.14
N MET A 410 13.31 -9.26 0.35
CA MET A 410 13.89 -9.65 1.64
C MET A 410 15.39 -9.34 1.70
N ALA A 411 16.14 -9.92 0.78
CA ALA A 411 17.60 -9.82 0.77
C ALA A 411 18.05 -8.38 0.56
N GLY A 412 17.44 -7.69 -0.41
CA GLY A 412 17.74 -6.29 -0.72
C GLY A 412 17.48 -5.36 0.46
N TYR A 413 16.31 -5.43 1.08
CA TYR A 413 16.00 -4.62 2.25
C TYR A 413 16.96 -4.89 3.42
N LEU A 414 17.19 -6.16 3.76
CA LEU A 414 18.03 -6.54 4.89
C LEU A 414 19.51 -6.18 4.66
N LEU A 415 20.05 -6.43 3.48
CA LEU A 415 21.43 -6.09 3.13
C LEU A 415 21.60 -4.59 3.00
N GLY A 416 20.68 -3.93 2.29
CA GLY A 416 20.68 -2.48 2.09
C GLY A 416 20.67 -1.74 3.43
N THR A 417 19.80 -2.16 4.35
CA THR A 417 19.75 -1.57 5.69
C THR A 417 21.05 -1.76 6.49
N ASP A 418 21.67 -2.95 6.43
CA ASP A 418 22.94 -3.19 7.14
C ASP A 418 24.08 -2.34 6.58
N LEU A 419 24.25 -2.38 5.26
CA LEU A 419 25.32 -1.66 4.58
C LEU A 419 25.13 -0.15 4.73
N GLY A 420 23.90 0.34 4.57
CA GLY A 420 23.54 1.72 4.79
C GLY A 420 23.82 2.16 6.22
N GLY A 421 23.38 1.39 7.22
CA GLY A 421 23.63 1.69 8.62
C GLY A 421 25.11 1.77 8.97
N ARG A 422 25.93 0.83 8.45
CA ARG A 422 27.39 0.85 8.62
C ARG A 422 28.04 2.05 7.94
N ALA A 423 27.63 2.38 6.72
CA ALA A 423 28.15 3.54 5.99
C ALA A 423 27.80 4.86 6.69
N GLY A 424 26.55 5.02 7.13
CA GLY A 424 26.12 6.19 7.89
C GLY A 424 26.84 6.33 9.23
N GLY A 425 27.07 5.21 9.93
CA GLY A 425 27.90 5.19 11.13
C GLY A 425 29.35 5.58 10.87
N ALA A 426 29.95 5.12 9.75
CA ALA A 426 31.30 5.50 9.37
C ALA A 426 31.43 7.00 9.08
N VAL A 427 30.48 7.57 8.33
CA VAL A 427 30.44 9.02 8.06
C VAL A 427 30.29 9.82 9.36
N ALA A 428 29.42 9.40 10.27
CA ALA A 428 29.27 10.08 11.56
C ALA A 428 30.58 10.11 12.37
N ARG A 429 31.34 9.00 12.39
CA ARG A 429 32.66 8.96 13.04
C ARG A 429 33.65 9.92 12.39
N MET A 430 33.65 10.03 11.05
CA MET A 430 34.50 11.00 10.35
C MET A 430 34.16 12.46 10.68
N LEU A 431 32.90 12.72 11.05
CA LEU A 431 32.42 14.04 11.47
C LEU A 431 32.59 14.31 12.98
N GLY A 432 33.26 13.43 13.72
CA GLY A 432 33.59 13.62 15.13
C GLY A 432 32.55 13.13 16.13
N ALA A 433 31.69 12.18 15.73
CA ALA A 433 30.75 11.50 16.62
C ALA A 433 31.40 10.44 17.52
#